data_AF-G9NV07-F1
#
_entry.id   AF-G9NV07-F1
#
_cell.length_a   1.000
_cell.length_b   1.000
_cell.length_c   1.000
_cell.angle_alpha   90.00
_cell.angle_beta   90.00
_cell.angle_gamma   90.00
#
_symmetry.space_group_name_H-M   'P 1'
#
loop_
_entity.id
_entity.type
_entity.pdbx_description
1 polymer ?
#
loop_
_entity_poly.entity_id
_entity_poly.type
_entity_poly.pdbx_seq_one_letter_code
_entity_poly.pdbx_strand_id
1 'polypeptide(L)'
;MLHQAPSIYQAPKCFVTYGTMGHVDPKQIPSKGKPWTAMSELDYIHKVDLIIPQDVYDVVVQKMAERESPSYYRVAMSLGQVLETKFLTQYIKLEGILNLYLDRETYERAGLEGKPHGIKGDRGSKPRWKISYNLREESMRHGRKRFDRLLYACKNVLNQPMKWLVCNASSSDLNMDLLEGLNAAKVTSSPRLASDTGINQISLGLPSTILAQGDRESLEYSATETYEWLSLVRLESPRIVTGDTIDPYLSRYSPPEADSSTAQTQVCKLSWQGFLSSSWLRGLFVDIVTNCPSQSWFALSATTFSRNILGGCSELTFLRLPESSGEFLMWEIKSLD
;
A
#
# COMPACT_ATOMS: atom_id res chain seq x y z
N MET A 1 7.71 -10.28 -33.19
CA MET A 1 7.58 -10.44 -31.73
C MET A 1 6.29 -11.19 -31.47
N LEU A 2 6.38 -12.48 -31.15
CA LEU A 2 5.22 -13.30 -30.78
C LEU A 2 4.88 -12.98 -29.32
N HIS A 3 3.70 -12.40 -29.08
CA HIS A 3 3.17 -12.28 -27.73
C HIS A 3 2.88 -13.69 -27.20
N GLN A 4 3.77 -14.19 -26.34
CA GLN A 4 3.50 -15.38 -25.53
C GLN A 4 2.28 -15.11 -24.65
N ALA A 5 1.28 -15.99 -24.73
CA ALA A 5 0.16 -15.97 -23.81
C ALA A 5 0.69 -16.14 -22.37
N PRO A 6 0.21 -15.35 -21.39
CA PRO A 6 0.66 -15.47 -20.00
C PRO A 6 0.35 -16.87 -19.47
N SER A 7 1.33 -17.52 -18.83
CA SER A 7 1.13 -18.80 -18.16
C SER A 7 0.29 -18.62 -16.90
N ILE A 8 -0.41 -19.68 -16.50
CA ILE A 8 -1.27 -19.75 -15.30
C ILE A 8 -0.48 -19.49 -13.99
N TYR A 9 0.86 -19.47 -14.05
CA TYR A 9 1.78 -19.29 -12.93
C TYR A 9 2.53 -17.94 -12.94
N GLN A 10 1.99 -16.88 -13.55
CA GLN A 10 2.67 -15.58 -13.48
C GLN A 10 2.65 -15.04 -12.05
N ALA A 11 3.80 -15.20 -11.38
CA ALA A 11 4.08 -14.52 -10.12
C ALA A 11 3.94 -12.99 -10.30
N PRO A 12 3.50 -12.27 -9.27
CA PRO A 12 3.47 -10.81 -9.32
C PRO A 12 4.87 -10.29 -9.64
N LYS A 13 4.96 -9.38 -10.61
CA LYS A 13 6.24 -8.78 -11.01
C LYS A 13 6.62 -7.70 -10.00
N CYS A 14 7.89 -7.72 -9.58
CA CYS A 14 8.51 -6.63 -8.85
C CYS A 14 9.23 -5.72 -9.85
N PHE A 15 8.88 -4.44 -9.88
CA PHE A 15 9.55 -3.43 -10.69
C PHE A 15 10.46 -2.60 -9.81
N VAL A 16 11.75 -2.55 -10.16
CA VAL A 16 12.73 -1.71 -9.48
C VAL A 16 12.89 -0.39 -10.24
N THR A 17 12.94 0.71 -9.51
CA THR A 17 13.26 2.04 -10.04
C THR A 17 14.39 2.65 -9.21
N TYR A 18 15.46 3.04 -9.91
CA TYR A 18 16.46 3.96 -9.39
C TYR A 18 16.16 5.37 -9.90
N GLY A 19 16.29 6.38 -9.06
CA GLY A 19 16.07 7.76 -9.48
C GLY A 19 16.56 8.79 -8.47
N THR A 20 16.41 10.05 -8.87
CA THR A 20 16.65 11.21 -8.01
C THR A 20 15.35 11.94 -7.74
N MET A 21 15.18 12.41 -6.52
CA MET A 21 14.07 13.22 -6.07
C MET A 21 14.59 14.61 -5.74
N GLY A 22 13.96 15.63 -6.32
CA GLY A 22 14.26 17.03 -6.01
C GLY A 22 13.79 17.43 -4.60
N HIS A 23 14.03 18.70 -4.25
CA HIS A 23 13.54 19.26 -3.00
C HIS A 23 12.01 19.12 -2.89
N VAL A 24 11.55 18.69 -1.71
CA VAL A 24 10.13 18.50 -1.41
C VAL A 24 9.66 19.67 -0.56
N ASP A 25 8.82 20.53 -1.12
CA ASP A 25 8.11 21.56 -0.37
C ASP A 25 6.86 20.96 0.30
N PRO A 26 6.76 20.95 1.64
CA PRO A 26 5.57 20.47 2.34
C PRO A 26 4.27 21.15 1.93
N LYS A 27 4.33 22.41 1.48
CA LYS A 27 3.17 23.19 1.04
C LYS A 27 2.72 22.84 -0.38
N GLN A 28 3.61 22.26 -1.18
CA GLN A 28 3.35 21.93 -2.57
C GLN A 28 3.85 20.50 -2.88
N ILE A 29 3.12 19.50 -2.37
CA ILE A 29 3.44 18.09 -2.57
C ILE A 29 3.40 17.75 -4.07
N PRO A 30 4.50 17.23 -4.66
CA PRO A 30 4.50 16.85 -6.06
C PRO A 30 3.46 15.75 -6.36
N SER A 31 2.87 15.83 -7.55
CA SER A 31 1.85 14.89 -8.04
C SER A 31 2.28 14.07 -9.26
N LYS A 32 3.43 14.42 -9.84
CA LYS A 32 3.96 13.80 -11.06
C LYS A 32 5.33 13.18 -10.78
N GLY A 33 5.66 12.15 -11.57
CA GLY A 33 6.91 11.40 -11.44
C GLY A 33 6.91 10.47 -10.22
N LYS A 34 7.87 9.54 -10.22
CA LYS A 34 8.11 8.66 -9.07
C LYS A 34 8.89 9.43 -7.99
N PRO A 35 8.62 9.17 -6.69
CA PRO A 35 7.72 8.14 -6.15
C PRO A 35 6.22 8.54 -6.07
N TRP A 36 5.88 9.79 -6.39
CA TRP A 36 4.55 10.37 -6.14
C TRP A 36 3.41 9.68 -6.87
N THR A 37 3.60 9.33 -8.15
CA THR A 37 2.59 8.61 -8.93
C THR A 37 2.38 7.21 -8.38
N ALA A 38 3.46 6.50 -8.02
CA ALA A 38 3.39 5.14 -7.47
C ALA A 38 2.64 5.10 -6.12
N MET A 39 2.89 6.08 -5.23
CA MET A 39 2.13 6.21 -3.98
C MET A 39 0.66 6.54 -4.21
N SER A 40 0.36 7.34 -5.23
CA SER A 40 -1.02 7.74 -5.55
C SER A 40 -1.82 6.60 -6.20
N GLU A 41 -1.15 5.69 -6.91
CA GLU A 41 -1.73 4.48 -7.50
C GLU A 41 -2.09 3.41 -6.45
N LEU A 42 -1.60 3.53 -5.21
CA LEU A 42 -2.04 2.67 -4.13
C LEU A 42 -3.47 3.04 -3.72
N ASP A 43 -4.38 2.09 -3.83
CA ASP A 43 -5.79 2.34 -3.52
C ASP A 43 -6.05 2.37 -2.00
N TYR A 44 -6.12 1.18 -1.38
CA TYR A 44 -6.41 1.05 0.05
C TYR A 44 -5.27 0.34 0.75
N ILE A 45 -4.61 1.03 1.66
CA ILE A 45 -3.40 0.56 2.32
C ILE A 45 -3.79 -0.11 3.63
N HIS A 46 -3.33 -1.35 3.81
CA HIS A 46 -3.55 -2.12 5.03
C HIS A 46 -2.46 -1.88 6.07
N LYS A 47 -1.22 -1.78 5.61
CA LYS A 47 -0.04 -1.69 6.46
C LYS A 47 0.97 -0.71 5.88
N VAL A 48 1.57 0.10 6.73
CA VAL A 48 2.72 0.96 6.41
C VAL A 48 3.83 0.69 7.42
N ASP A 49 5.02 0.41 6.94
CA ASP A 49 6.22 0.17 7.74
C ASP A 49 7.27 1.23 7.40
N LEU A 50 7.77 1.95 8.40
CA LEU A 50 8.91 2.86 8.30
C LEU A 50 10.09 2.24 9.03
N ILE A 51 11.20 2.06 8.34
CA ILE A 51 12.48 1.64 8.91
C ILE A 51 13.44 2.83 8.84
N ILE A 52 14.03 3.16 9.97
CA ILE A 52 15.01 4.23 10.12
C ILE A 52 16.18 3.77 10.98
N PRO A 53 17.38 4.35 10.78
CA PRO A 53 18.47 4.27 11.75
C PRO A 53 18.04 4.73 13.14
N GLN A 54 18.63 4.14 14.19
CA GLN A 54 18.34 4.47 15.58
C GLN A 54 18.71 5.92 15.94
N ASP A 55 19.76 6.48 15.34
CA ASP A 55 20.26 7.84 15.60
C ASP A 55 19.33 8.95 15.09
N VAL A 56 18.46 8.66 14.11
CA VAL A 56 17.45 9.61 13.62
C VAL A 56 16.07 9.41 14.25
N TYR A 57 15.93 8.41 15.13
CA TYR A 57 14.65 8.02 15.71
C TYR A 57 13.95 9.18 16.43
N ASP A 58 14.65 9.87 17.31
CA ASP A 58 14.06 10.92 18.16
C ASP A 58 13.48 12.07 17.32
N VAL A 59 14.20 12.49 16.28
CA VAL A 59 13.77 13.56 15.35
C VAL A 59 12.49 13.15 14.61
N VAL A 60 12.46 11.90 14.11
CA VAL A 60 11.30 11.39 13.37
C VAL A 60 10.10 11.23 14.31
N VAL A 61 10.29 10.67 15.51
CA VAL A 61 9.20 10.40 16.45
C VAL A 61 8.60 11.66 17.02
N GLN A 62 9.43 12.67 17.33
CA GLN A 62 8.93 13.99 17.72
C GLN A 62 7.99 14.54 16.65
N LYS A 63 8.36 14.43 15.37
CA LYS A 63 7.50 14.84 14.26
C LYS A 63 6.24 13.99 14.14
N MET A 64 6.35 12.68 14.32
CA MET A 64 5.19 11.78 14.29
C MET A 64 4.22 12.04 15.44
N ALA A 65 4.69 12.52 16.60
CA ALA A 65 3.86 12.86 17.74
C ALA A 65 3.00 14.13 17.51
N GLU A 66 3.45 15.04 16.65
CA GLU A 66 2.67 16.22 16.24
C GLU A 66 1.51 15.87 15.30
N ARG A 67 1.54 14.68 14.70
CA ARG A 67 0.58 14.25 13.70
C ARG A 67 -0.62 13.57 14.36
N GLU A 68 -1.82 13.91 13.89
CA GLU A 68 -2.99 13.11 14.27
C GLU A 68 -2.84 11.68 13.73
N SER A 69 -3.03 10.70 14.62
CA SER A 69 -3.00 9.30 14.20
C SER A 69 -4.11 9.05 13.18
N PRO A 70 -3.81 8.36 12.05
CA PRO A 70 -4.85 8.03 11.08
C PRO A 70 -5.95 7.23 11.75
N SER A 71 -7.18 7.49 11.36
CA SER A 71 -8.33 6.73 11.82
C SER A 71 -9.23 6.34 10.67
N TYR A 72 -9.94 5.24 10.86
CA TYR A 72 -10.95 4.75 9.95
C TYR A 72 -12.15 4.27 10.76
N TYR A 73 -13.27 4.09 10.10
CA TYR A 73 -14.53 3.73 10.71
C TYR A 73 -14.97 2.36 10.22
N ARG A 74 -15.55 1.58 11.15
CA ARG A 74 -16.19 0.31 10.84
C ARG A 74 -17.69 0.49 11.02
N VAL A 75 -18.46 0.25 9.95
CA VAL A 75 -19.92 0.40 9.98
C VAL A 75 -20.58 -0.81 9.38
N ALA A 76 -21.66 -1.29 10.00
CA ALA A 76 -22.44 -2.41 9.50
C ALA A 76 -23.69 -1.87 8.79
N MET A 77 -23.74 -1.95 7.46
CA MET A 77 -24.88 -1.47 6.68
C MET A 77 -24.98 -2.17 5.32
N SER A 78 -26.18 -2.16 4.73
CA SER A 78 -26.41 -2.70 3.39
C SER A 78 -25.82 -1.79 2.30
N LEU A 79 -25.59 -2.35 1.10
CA LEU A 79 -25.20 -1.54 -0.07
C LEU A 79 -26.28 -0.51 -0.42
N GLY A 80 -27.56 -0.83 -0.21
CA GLY A 80 -28.66 0.11 -0.43
C GLY A 80 -28.51 1.39 0.41
N GLN A 81 -28.13 1.26 1.68
CA GLN A 81 -27.91 2.40 2.58
C GLN A 81 -26.70 3.26 2.16
N VAL A 82 -25.64 2.65 1.62
CA VAL A 82 -24.51 3.39 1.01
C VAL A 82 -24.98 4.25 -0.16
N LEU A 83 -25.93 3.74 -0.94
CA LEU A 83 -26.47 4.38 -2.14
C LEU A 83 -27.61 5.37 -1.85
N GLU A 84 -27.95 5.61 -0.59
CA GLU A 84 -28.92 6.64 -0.23
C GLU A 84 -28.36 8.04 -0.50
N THR A 85 -29.24 8.96 -0.93
CA THR A 85 -28.86 10.30 -1.40
C THR A 85 -28.01 11.06 -0.39
N LYS A 86 -28.30 10.94 0.91
CA LYS A 86 -27.54 11.61 1.98
C LYS A 86 -26.09 11.12 2.02
N PHE A 87 -25.88 9.79 2.06
CA PHE A 87 -24.54 9.21 2.13
C PHE A 87 -23.74 9.47 0.85
N LEU A 88 -24.35 9.26 -0.33
CA LEU A 88 -23.73 9.51 -1.63
C LEU A 88 -23.26 10.96 -1.78
N THR A 89 -24.14 11.91 -1.53
CA THR A 89 -23.85 13.34 -1.75
C THR A 89 -22.79 13.86 -0.79
N GLN A 90 -22.76 13.31 0.44
CA GLN A 90 -21.88 13.77 1.49
C GLN A 90 -20.47 13.19 1.38
N TYR A 91 -20.34 11.89 1.09
CA TYR A 91 -19.06 11.17 1.12
C TYR A 91 -18.51 10.79 -0.26
N ILE A 92 -19.36 10.54 -1.25
CA ILE A 92 -18.93 10.09 -2.58
C ILE A 92 -18.75 11.29 -3.51
N LYS A 93 -17.84 12.20 -3.12
CA LYS A 93 -17.53 13.45 -3.84
C LYS A 93 -16.31 13.36 -4.78
N LEU A 94 -15.47 12.34 -4.65
CA LEU A 94 -14.25 12.16 -5.46
C LEU A 94 -14.36 10.87 -6.26
N GLU A 95 -14.25 10.98 -7.59
CA GLU A 95 -14.38 9.93 -8.64
C GLU A 95 -15.70 9.15 -8.70
N GLY A 96 -16.24 8.70 -7.56
CA GLY A 96 -17.55 8.07 -7.42
C GLY A 96 -17.69 6.71 -8.09
N ILE A 97 -16.58 5.99 -8.23
CA ILE A 97 -16.56 4.67 -8.86
C ILE A 97 -16.89 3.60 -7.82
N LEU A 98 -18.03 2.92 -7.99
CA LEU A 98 -18.41 1.73 -7.23
C LEU A 98 -18.03 0.47 -8.02
N ASN A 99 -17.12 -0.32 -7.46
CA ASN A 99 -16.77 -1.65 -7.98
C ASN A 99 -17.36 -2.73 -7.08
N LEU A 100 -18.12 -3.66 -7.65
CA LEU A 100 -18.68 -4.83 -6.98
C LEU A 100 -18.09 -6.10 -7.58
N TYR A 101 -17.69 -7.04 -6.73
CA TYR A 101 -17.14 -8.32 -7.12
C TYR A 101 -18.05 -9.43 -6.60
N LEU A 102 -18.87 -9.99 -7.47
CA LEU A 102 -19.91 -10.96 -7.11
C LEU A 102 -19.50 -12.37 -7.54
N ASP A 103 -19.93 -13.40 -6.81
CA ASP A 103 -19.93 -14.75 -7.35
C ASP A 103 -21.01 -14.91 -8.43
N ARG A 104 -20.96 -16.04 -9.14
CA ARG A 104 -21.88 -16.34 -10.24
C ARG A 104 -23.34 -16.25 -9.85
N GLU A 105 -23.71 -16.90 -8.77
CA GLU A 105 -25.11 -17.01 -8.34
C GLU A 105 -25.67 -15.63 -7.98
N THR A 106 -24.91 -14.87 -7.18
CA THR A 106 -25.29 -13.52 -6.78
C THR A 106 -25.36 -12.58 -7.98
N TYR A 107 -24.42 -12.69 -8.94
CA TYR A 107 -24.42 -11.90 -10.16
C TYR A 107 -25.64 -12.17 -11.05
N GLU A 108 -25.93 -13.44 -11.34
CA GLU A 108 -27.06 -13.85 -12.19
C GLU A 108 -28.40 -13.45 -11.56
N ARG A 109 -28.54 -13.60 -10.23
CA ARG A 109 -29.73 -13.16 -9.48
C ARG A 109 -29.88 -11.65 -9.42
N ALA A 110 -28.77 -10.92 -9.20
CA ALA A 110 -28.79 -9.46 -9.16
C ALA A 110 -29.17 -8.85 -10.52
N GLY A 111 -28.89 -9.59 -11.60
CA GLY A 111 -29.23 -9.17 -12.96
C GLY A 111 -28.57 -7.84 -13.30
N LEU A 112 -27.34 -7.60 -12.86
CA LEU A 112 -26.55 -6.41 -13.16
C LEU A 112 -25.64 -6.66 -14.37
N GLU A 113 -25.17 -5.59 -15.02
CA GLU A 113 -24.25 -5.70 -16.16
C GLU A 113 -22.80 -5.70 -15.67
N GLY A 114 -22.14 -6.85 -15.78
CA GLY A 114 -20.76 -7.04 -15.33
C GLY A 114 -19.92 -7.82 -16.33
N LYS A 115 -18.61 -7.84 -16.09
CA LYS A 115 -17.66 -8.63 -16.87
C LYS A 115 -17.06 -9.73 -15.98
N PRO A 116 -16.78 -10.94 -16.51
CA PRO A 116 -15.98 -11.93 -15.80
C PRO A 116 -14.65 -11.31 -15.34
N HIS A 117 -14.25 -11.60 -14.12
CA HIS A 117 -13.05 -11.09 -13.46
C HIS A 117 -12.20 -12.26 -12.97
N GLY A 118 -10.88 -12.14 -13.13
CA GLY A 118 -9.90 -13.20 -12.92
C GLY A 118 -9.48 -13.90 -14.22
N ILE A 119 -8.39 -14.66 -14.12
CA ILE A 119 -7.75 -15.36 -15.24
C ILE A 119 -8.61 -16.54 -15.69
N LYS A 120 -8.91 -16.63 -16.99
CA LYS A 120 -9.62 -17.78 -17.56
C LYS A 120 -8.74 -19.04 -17.51
N GLY A 121 -9.26 -20.13 -16.96
CA GLY A 121 -8.63 -21.46 -17.00
C GLY A 121 -7.84 -21.87 -15.75
N ASP A 122 -7.87 -21.06 -14.70
CA ASP A 122 -7.24 -21.40 -13.42
C ASP A 122 -8.04 -22.47 -12.65
N ARG A 123 -7.39 -23.59 -12.36
CA ARG A 123 -7.98 -24.73 -11.62
C ARG A 123 -7.92 -24.42 -10.12
N GLY A 124 -8.86 -23.62 -9.63
CA GLY A 124 -9.01 -23.36 -8.19
C GLY A 124 -9.70 -22.06 -7.84
N SER A 125 -9.68 -21.06 -8.73
CA SER A 125 -10.40 -19.81 -8.51
C SER A 125 -11.88 -19.95 -8.86
N LYS A 126 -12.76 -19.57 -7.91
CA LYS A 126 -14.17 -19.35 -8.21
C LYS A 126 -14.25 -18.09 -9.09
N PRO A 127 -14.75 -18.17 -10.34
CA PRO A 127 -14.86 -17.00 -11.18
C PRO A 127 -15.74 -15.94 -10.49
N ARG A 128 -15.29 -14.68 -10.52
CA ARG A 128 -16.05 -13.53 -10.02
C ARG A 128 -16.54 -12.69 -11.20
N TRP A 129 -17.57 -11.89 -10.99
CA TRP A 129 -18.04 -10.88 -11.94
C TRP A 129 -17.79 -9.51 -11.35
N LYS A 130 -17.04 -8.68 -12.08
CA LYS A 130 -16.82 -7.27 -11.73
C LYS A 130 -17.90 -6.43 -12.38
N ILE A 131 -18.67 -5.74 -11.55
CA ILE A 131 -19.62 -4.70 -11.95
C ILE A 131 -19.04 -3.36 -11.54
N SER A 132 -19.04 -2.40 -12.45
CA SER A 132 -18.49 -1.07 -12.20
C SER A 132 -19.50 0.01 -12.57
N TYR A 133 -19.76 0.91 -11.63
CA TYR A 133 -20.63 2.05 -11.81
C TYR A 133 -19.88 3.33 -11.49
N ASN A 134 -19.95 4.32 -12.38
CA ASN A 134 -19.62 5.68 -12.02
C ASN A 134 -20.89 6.36 -11.50
N LEU A 135 -21.01 6.47 -10.17
CA LEU A 135 -22.17 7.00 -9.47
C LEU A 135 -22.41 8.51 -9.74
N ARG A 136 -21.47 9.19 -10.41
CA ARG A 136 -21.60 10.60 -10.79
C ARG A 136 -22.24 10.81 -12.17
N GLU A 137 -22.38 9.75 -12.96
CA GLU A 137 -23.00 9.84 -14.27
C GLU A 137 -24.48 10.24 -14.16
N GLU A 138 -25.00 10.97 -15.16
CA GLU A 138 -26.42 11.34 -15.19
C GLU A 138 -27.36 10.13 -15.19
N SER A 139 -26.89 9.00 -15.73
CA SER A 139 -27.61 7.72 -15.74
C SER A 139 -27.72 7.09 -14.34
N MET A 140 -26.92 7.55 -13.38
CA MET A 140 -26.84 7.06 -12.00
C MET A 140 -27.57 7.96 -10.99
N ARG A 141 -28.43 8.88 -11.47
CA ARG A 141 -29.32 9.68 -10.63
C ARG A 141 -30.60 8.92 -10.28
N HIS A 142 -31.21 9.24 -9.14
CA HIS A 142 -32.52 8.71 -8.74
C HIS A 142 -33.59 8.89 -9.83
N GLY A 143 -34.39 7.84 -10.08
CA GLY A 143 -35.44 7.82 -11.11
C GLY A 143 -34.95 7.48 -12.52
N ARG A 144 -33.67 7.18 -12.68
CA ARG A 144 -33.12 6.66 -13.95
C ARG A 144 -33.09 5.15 -13.91
N LYS A 145 -33.52 4.50 -15.01
CA LYS A 145 -33.60 3.04 -15.15
C LYS A 145 -32.33 2.30 -14.71
N ARG A 146 -31.15 2.83 -15.04
CA ARG A 146 -29.86 2.19 -14.70
C ARG A 146 -29.61 2.21 -13.18
N PHE A 147 -29.87 3.33 -12.51
CA PHE A 147 -29.75 3.43 -11.06
C PHE A 147 -30.85 2.65 -10.34
N ASP A 148 -32.09 2.73 -10.83
CA ASP A 148 -33.22 2.02 -10.24
C ASP A 148 -33.01 0.49 -10.30
N ARG A 149 -32.37 -0.02 -11.36
CA ARG A 149 -31.95 -1.43 -11.45
C ARG A 149 -30.91 -1.80 -10.39
N LEU A 150 -29.93 -0.92 -10.11
CA LEU A 150 -28.97 -1.12 -9.03
C LEU A 150 -29.65 -1.10 -7.66
N LEU A 151 -30.55 -0.15 -7.41
CA LEU A 151 -31.34 -0.08 -6.16
C LEU A 151 -32.24 -1.31 -5.99
N TYR A 152 -32.85 -1.80 -7.08
CA TYR A 152 -33.62 -3.04 -7.05
C TYR A 152 -32.76 -4.24 -6.66
N ALA A 153 -31.56 -4.37 -7.23
CA ALA A 153 -30.62 -5.42 -6.83
C ALA A 153 -30.23 -5.29 -5.35
N CYS A 154 -29.99 -4.06 -4.85
CA CYS A 154 -29.72 -3.80 -3.43
C CYS A 154 -30.87 -4.24 -2.52
N LYS A 155 -32.12 -4.04 -2.94
CA LYS A 155 -33.30 -4.39 -2.13
C LYS A 155 -33.59 -5.89 -2.11
N ASN A 156 -33.38 -6.58 -3.24
CA ASN A 156 -33.86 -7.96 -3.42
C ASN A 156 -32.76 -9.02 -3.35
N VAL A 157 -31.49 -8.65 -3.62
CA VAL A 157 -30.38 -9.59 -3.72
C VAL A 157 -29.21 -9.19 -2.82
N LEU A 158 -28.73 -7.95 -2.92
CA LEU A 158 -27.63 -7.41 -2.12
C LEU A 158 -28.14 -6.72 -0.85
N ASN A 159 -29.12 -7.34 -0.19
CA ASN A 159 -29.89 -6.75 0.92
C ASN A 159 -29.31 -7.05 2.30
N GLN A 160 -28.32 -7.93 2.37
CA GLN A 160 -27.66 -8.26 3.62
C GLN A 160 -26.72 -7.12 4.06
N PRO A 161 -26.74 -6.73 5.33
CA PRO A 161 -25.75 -5.81 5.88
C PRO A 161 -24.33 -6.37 5.74
N MET A 162 -23.39 -5.50 5.36
CA MET A 162 -21.97 -5.81 5.26
C MET A 162 -21.17 -4.91 6.21
N LYS A 163 -19.98 -5.38 6.60
CA LYS A 163 -19.03 -4.57 7.37
C LYS A 163 -18.20 -3.74 6.41
N TRP A 164 -18.44 -2.43 6.41
CA TRP A 164 -17.70 -1.47 5.62
C TRP A 164 -16.55 -0.88 6.43
N LEU A 165 -15.44 -0.62 5.74
CA LEU A 165 -14.34 0.21 6.23
C LEU A 165 -14.42 1.56 5.52
N VAL A 166 -14.39 2.64 6.28
CA VAL A 166 -14.51 4.01 5.75
C VAL A 166 -13.34 4.84 6.27
N CYS A 167 -12.55 5.43 5.39
CA CYS A 167 -11.51 6.38 5.77
C CYS A 167 -11.62 7.67 4.96
N ASN A 168 -10.97 8.72 5.44
CA ASN A 168 -10.88 9.96 4.68
C ASN A 168 -9.85 9.80 3.55
N ALA A 169 -10.31 9.87 2.30
CA ALA A 169 -9.43 9.83 1.14
C ALA A 169 -8.81 11.20 0.83
N SER A 170 -9.35 12.30 1.37
CA SER A 170 -8.88 13.67 1.15
C SER A 170 -8.48 14.36 2.45
N SER A 171 -7.91 15.56 2.32
CA SER A 171 -7.60 16.44 3.45
C SER A 171 -8.81 17.22 3.98
N SER A 172 -9.99 17.03 3.37
CA SER A 172 -11.23 17.68 3.80
C SER A 172 -11.89 16.90 4.91
N ASP A 173 -12.36 17.55 5.97
CA ASP A 173 -13.01 16.86 7.09
C ASP A 173 -14.19 16.00 6.64
N LEU A 174 -14.20 14.75 7.10
CA LEU A 174 -15.39 13.90 7.05
C LEU A 174 -16.43 14.53 7.97
N ASN A 175 -17.63 14.82 7.47
CA ASN A 175 -18.73 15.15 8.36
C ASN A 175 -19.01 13.91 9.21
N MET A 176 -18.92 14.05 10.53
CA MET A 176 -18.99 12.94 11.47
C MET A 176 -20.43 12.53 11.81
N ASP A 177 -21.37 13.45 11.70
CA ASP A 177 -22.78 13.28 12.11
C ASP A 177 -23.46 12.07 11.44
N LEU A 178 -23.18 11.85 10.15
CA LEU A 178 -23.75 10.69 9.44
C LEU A 178 -23.11 9.36 9.87
N LEU A 179 -21.82 9.35 10.23
CA LEU A 179 -21.17 8.13 10.72
C LEU A 179 -21.62 7.80 12.14
N GLU A 180 -21.83 8.82 12.98
CA GLU A 180 -22.39 8.67 14.32
C GLU A 180 -23.82 8.12 14.26
N GLY A 181 -24.67 8.65 13.39
CA GLY A 181 -26.03 8.15 13.17
C GLY A 181 -26.11 6.69 12.67
N LEU A 182 -25.01 6.17 12.11
CA LEU A 182 -24.88 4.79 11.66
C LEU A 182 -24.21 3.87 12.70
N ASN A 183 -23.96 4.36 13.92
CA ASN A 183 -23.21 3.66 14.97
C ASN A 183 -21.84 3.17 14.49
N ALA A 184 -21.16 3.97 13.67
CA ALA A 184 -19.85 3.60 13.15
C ALA A 184 -18.79 3.61 14.27
N ALA A 185 -18.02 2.53 14.39
CA ALA A 185 -16.95 2.44 15.36
C ALA A 185 -15.67 3.06 14.79
N LYS A 186 -15.18 4.15 15.41
CA LYS A 186 -13.86 4.74 15.10
C LYS A 186 -12.75 3.80 15.55
N VAL A 187 -11.78 3.56 14.68
CA VAL A 187 -10.55 2.81 14.97
C VAL A 187 -9.37 3.71 14.63
N THR A 188 -8.51 3.94 15.63
CA THR A 188 -7.27 4.71 15.46
C THR A 188 -6.13 3.74 15.18
N SER A 189 -5.39 3.99 14.10
CA SER A 189 -4.18 3.22 13.77
C SER A 189 -2.96 3.94 14.33
N SER A 190 -2.64 3.66 15.59
CA SER A 190 -1.42 4.18 16.23
C SER A 190 -0.18 3.40 15.78
N PRO A 191 0.99 4.06 15.65
CA PRO A 191 2.23 3.37 15.30
C PRO A 191 2.63 2.38 16.39
N ARG A 192 2.92 1.14 16.00
CA ARG A 192 3.66 0.19 16.84
C ARG A 192 5.15 0.39 16.59
N LEU A 193 5.89 0.63 17.67
CA LEU A 193 7.34 0.62 17.66
C LEU A 193 7.86 -0.80 17.84
N ALA A 194 8.80 -1.21 17.00
CA ALA A 194 9.72 -2.30 17.24
C ALA A 194 11.14 -1.76 17.06
N SER A 195 11.98 -1.93 18.08
CA SER A 195 13.39 -1.56 18.04
C SER A 195 14.20 -2.83 18.08
N ASP A 196 15.12 -2.98 17.13
CA ASP A 196 15.97 -4.16 17.06
C ASP A 196 17.32 -3.87 17.70
N THR A 197 17.72 -4.72 18.66
CA THR A 197 19.02 -4.63 19.31
C THR A 197 20.07 -5.34 18.46
N GLY A 198 20.73 -4.58 17.58
CA GLY A 198 21.91 -5.04 16.83
C GLY A 198 21.56 -5.96 15.66
N ILE A 199 21.39 -5.36 14.49
CA ILE A 199 21.34 -6.07 13.21
C ILE A 199 22.63 -5.85 12.44
N ASN A 200 22.96 -6.78 11.54
CA ASN A 200 24.13 -6.65 10.70
C ASN A 200 23.99 -5.41 9.80
N GLN A 201 24.96 -4.50 9.87
CA GLN A 201 25.03 -3.36 8.98
C GLN A 201 25.29 -3.84 7.56
N ILE A 202 24.50 -3.36 6.61
CA ILE A 202 24.70 -3.59 5.19
C ILE A 202 25.01 -2.28 4.50
N SER A 203 25.77 -2.33 3.41
CA SER A 203 25.94 -1.18 2.54
C SER A 203 24.66 -0.95 1.75
N LEU A 204 23.94 0.12 2.07
CA LEU A 204 22.75 0.55 1.33
C LEU A 204 23.10 1.45 0.14
N GLY A 205 24.36 1.82 -0.03
CA GLY A 205 24.83 2.61 -1.17
C GLY A 205 24.89 1.78 -2.44
N LEU A 206 24.60 2.40 -3.59
CA LEU A 206 24.84 1.78 -4.88
C LEU A 206 26.26 2.14 -5.35
N PRO A 207 27.12 1.15 -5.70
CA PRO A 207 28.42 1.44 -6.30
C PRO A 207 28.28 2.34 -7.53
N SER A 208 29.05 3.43 -7.57
CA SER A 208 29.00 4.43 -8.65
C SER A 208 29.32 3.85 -10.03
N THR A 209 30.05 2.74 -10.09
CA THR A 209 30.37 1.99 -11.31
C THR A 209 29.13 1.39 -11.97
N ILE A 210 28.17 0.89 -11.19
CA ILE A 210 26.93 0.29 -11.70
C ILE A 210 26.14 1.34 -12.50
N LEU A 211 26.03 2.55 -11.94
CA LEU A 211 25.30 3.66 -12.56
C LEU A 211 26.04 4.23 -13.76
N ALA A 212 27.36 4.43 -13.65
CA ALA A 212 28.17 5.01 -14.72
C ALA A 212 28.25 4.13 -15.97
N GLN A 213 28.22 2.80 -15.80
CA GLN A 213 28.31 1.83 -16.88
C GLN A 213 26.94 1.40 -17.42
N GLY A 214 25.85 1.82 -16.77
CA GLY A 214 24.51 1.35 -17.10
C GLY A 214 24.36 -0.16 -16.88
N ASP A 215 25.08 -0.72 -15.91
CA ASP A 215 25.06 -2.15 -15.61
C ASP A 215 23.75 -2.53 -14.92
N ARG A 216 22.80 -2.94 -15.74
CA ARG A 216 21.45 -3.29 -15.30
C ARG A 216 21.43 -4.57 -14.45
N GLU A 217 22.28 -5.54 -14.74
CA GLU A 217 22.28 -6.82 -14.03
C GLU A 217 22.77 -6.64 -12.58
N SER A 218 23.88 -5.90 -12.41
CA SER A 218 24.39 -5.57 -11.08
C SER A 218 23.42 -4.70 -10.27
N LEU A 219 22.69 -3.78 -10.93
CA LEU A 219 21.64 -2.99 -10.29
C LEU A 219 20.48 -3.87 -9.81
N GLU A 220 20.01 -4.79 -10.67
CA GLU A 220 18.92 -5.72 -10.34
C GLU A 220 19.32 -6.65 -9.18
N TYR A 221 20.55 -7.16 -9.18
CA TYR A 221 21.09 -7.97 -8.08
C TYR A 221 21.14 -7.19 -6.76
N SER A 222 21.80 -6.02 -6.76
CA SER A 222 21.95 -5.19 -5.55
C SER A 222 20.59 -4.75 -4.98
N ALA A 223 19.66 -4.38 -5.85
CA ALA A 223 18.31 -4.01 -5.45
C ALA A 223 17.50 -5.20 -4.90
N THR A 224 17.74 -6.41 -5.39
CA THR A 224 17.09 -7.63 -4.87
C THR A 224 17.59 -7.96 -3.48
N GLU A 225 18.91 -7.99 -3.29
CA GLU A 225 19.58 -8.20 -1.99
C GLU A 225 19.12 -7.17 -0.94
N THR A 226 19.06 -5.90 -1.33
CA THR A 226 18.60 -4.80 -0.46
C THR A 226 17.12 -4.97 -0.07
N TYR A 227 16.26 -5.32 -1.03
CA TYR A 227 14.83 -5.51 -0.78
C TYR A 227 14.57 -6.74 0.10
N GLU A 228 15.31 -7.83 -0.09
CA GLU A 228 15.22 -9.01 0.77
C GLU A 228 15.60 -8.67 2.21
N TRP A 229 16.73 -7.98 2.42
CA TRP A 229 17.14 -7.53 3.75
C TRP A 229 16.08 -6.61 4.40
N LEU A 230 15.60 -5.59 3.69
CA LEU A 230 14.53 -4.71 4.18
C LEU A 230 13.26 -5.50 4.54
N SER A 231 12.92 -6.52 3.76
CA SER A 231 11.77 -7.38 4.02
C SER A 231 11.97 -8.19 5.30
N LEU A 232 13.17 -8.69 5.58
CA LEU A 232 13.48 -9.39 6.82
C LEU A 232 13.46 -8.46 8.04
N VAL A 233 13.88 -7.20 7.90
CA VAL A 233 13.71 -6.17 8.94
C VAL A 233 12.23 -5.94 9.20
N ARG A 234 11.41 -5.80 8.15
CA ARG A 234 9.95 -5.64 8.29
C ARG A 234 9.28 -6.83 8.97
N LEU A 235 9.83 -8.03 8.80
CA LEU A 235 9.34 -9.25 9.42
C LEU A 235 9.83 -9.47 10.86
N GLU A 236 10.70 -8.61 11.41
CA GLU A 236 11.38 -8.87 12.70
C GLU A 236 12.09 -10.25 12.67
N SER A 237 12.69 -10.59 11.53
CA SER A 237 13.30 -11.92 11.34
C SER A 237 14.56 -12.07 12.20
N PRO A 238 14.75 -13.19 12.91
CA PRO A 238 15.99 -13.45 13.64
C PRO A 238 17.21 -13.60 12.71
N ARG A 239 17.00 -13.82 11.40
CA ARG A 239 18.07 -14.06 10.41
C ARG A 239 18.97 -12.86 10.12
N ILE A 240 18.54 -11.66 10.48
CA ILE A 240 19.32 -10.43 10.30
C ILE A 240 19.99 -9.95 11.60
N VAL A 241 19.71 -10.62 12.72
CA VAL A 241 20.28 -10.30 14.03
C VAL A 241 21.74 -10.74 14.07
N THR A 242 22.60 -9.93 14.65
CA THR A 242 24.01 -10.28 14.79
C THR A 242 24.18 -11.48 15.72
N GLY A 243 25.02 -12.45 15.32
CA GLY A 243 25.27 -13.66 16.11
C GLY A 243 24.18 -14.71 16.00
N ASP A 244 23.29 -14.61 15.02
CA ASP A 244 22.35 -15.68 14.70
C ASP A 244 23.07 -17.00 14.36
N THR A 245 22.67 -18.09 15.02
CA THR A 245 23.32 -19.42 14.92
C THR A 245 22.40 -20.45 14.27
N ILE A 246 21.59 -20.05 13.30
CA ILE A 246 20.70 -20.98 12.60
C ILE A 246 21.49 -22.11 11.94
N ASP A 247 20.94 -23.32 12.01
CA ASP A 247 21.46 -24.46 11.26
C ASP A 247 21.43 -24.15 9.76
N PRO A 248 22.57 -24.22 9.04
CA PRO A 248 22.64 -24.01 7.59
C PRO A 248 21.74 -24.93 6.76
N TYR A 249 21.32 -26.08 7.32
CA TYR A 249 20.32 -26.95 6.71
C TYR A 249 18.92 -26.28 6.67
N LEU A 250 18.60 -25.43 7.65
CA LEU A 250 17.31 -24.73 7.75
C LEU A 250 17.31 -23.38 7.02
N SER A 251 18.41 -22.63 7.07
CA SER A 251 18.52 -21.36 6.37
C SER A 251 19.98 -21.08 5.99
N ARG A 252 20.18 -20.70 4.73
CA ARG A 252 21.47 -20.24 4.21
C ARG A 252 21.50 -18.74 3.95
N TYR A 253 20.46 -18.03 4.40
CA TYR A 253 20.42 -16.58 4.25
C TYR A 253 21.56 -15.96 5.04
N SER A 254 22.27 -15.05 4.39
CA SER A 254 23.24 -14.17 5.00
C SER A 254 22.92 -12.75 4.53
N PRO A 255 23.04 -11.72 5.39
CA PRO A 255 22.90 -10.34 4.96
C PRO A 255 23.87 -10.01 3.81
N PRO A 256 23.46 -9.12 2.87
CA PRO A 256 24.32 -8.62 1.80
C PRO A 256 25.63 -8.08 2.36
N GLU A 257 26.75 -8.25 1.64
CA GLU A 257 28.14 -7.99 2.07
C GLU A 257 28.23 -6.93 3.17
N ALA A 258 28.23 -7.40 4.43
CA ALA A 258 28.43 -6.55 5.58
C ALA A 258 29.88 -6.07 5.52
N ASP A 259 30.08 -4.76 5.55
CA ASP A 259 31.43 -4.19 5.58
C ASP A 259 32.22 -4.92 6.68
N SER A 260 33.40 -5.46 6.31
CA SER A 260 34.17 -6.44 7.09
C SER A 260 34.69 -5.96 8.46
N SER A 261 34.26 -4.79 8.93
CA SER A 261 34.32 -4.37 10.33
C SER A 261 32.94 -4.54 10.96
N THR A 262 32.88 -5.17 12.13
CA THR A 262 31.73 -5.53 12.98
C THR A 262 30.81 -4.35 13.39
N ALA A 263 30.46 -3.46 12.47
CA ALA A 263 29.61 -2.33 12.70
C ALA A 263 28.18 -2.86 12.77
N GLN A 264 27.61 -2.81 13.96
CA GLN A 264 26.21 -3.09 14.17
C GLN A 264 25.44 -1.83 13.81
N THR A 265 24.38 -1.97 13.04
CA THR A 265 23.39 -0.89 12.91
C THR A 265 22.21 -1.23 13.81
N GLN A 266 21.78 -0.27 14.61
CA GLN A 266 20.49 -0.34 15.28
C GLN A 266 19.47 0.34 14.40
N VAL A 267 18.35 -0.34 14.16
CA VAL A 267 17.24 0.20 13.40
C VAL A 267 15.98 0.23 14.25
N CYS A 268 15.17 1.25 13.99
CA CYS A 268 13.81 1.36 14.51
C CYS A 268 12.83 1.09 13.38
N LYS A 269 11.81 0.29 13.68
CA LYS A 269 10.65 0.10 12.83
C LYS A 269 9.40 0.69 13.46
N LEU A 270 8.72 1.56 12.74
CA LEU A 270 7.40 2.06 13.06
C LEU A 270 6.38 1.45 12.10
N SER A 271 5.36 0.79 12.64
CA SER A 271 4.34 0.10 11.85
C SER A 271 2.94 0.66 12.13
N TRP A 272 2.24 1.10 11.09
CA TRP A 272 0.82 1.45 11.14
C TRP A 272 0.00 0.37 10.44
N GLN A 273 -1.07 -0.09 11.06
CA GLN A 273 -1.95 -1.11 10.49
C GLN A 273 -3.42 -0.68 10.62
N GLY A 274 -4.20 -0.81 9.56
CA GLY A 274 -5.60 -0.41 9.54
C GLY A 274 -6.15 -0.29 8.12
N PHE A 275 -6.98 0.73 7.88
CA PHE A 275 -7.48 1.13 6.56
C PHE A 275 -7.04 2.57 6.28
N LEU A 276 -5.96 2.70 5.50
CA LEU A 276 -5.23 3.95 5.29
C LEU A 276 -5.37 4.39 3.82
N SER A 277 -5.44 5.70 3.60
CA SER A 277 -5.50 6.29 2.26
C SER A 277 -4.11 6.61 1.71
N SER A 278 -3.98 6.64 0.38
CA SER A 278 -2.76 7.10 -0.29
C SER A 278 -2.42 8.55 0.00
N SER A 279 -3.42 9.40 0.24
CA SER A 279 -3.20 10.79 0.66
C SER A 279 -2.53 10.87 2.03
N TRP A 280 -2.95 10.04 2.99
CA TRP A 280 -2.28 9.94 4.28
C TRP A 280 -0.83 9.43 4.13
N LEU A 281 -0.61 8.38 3.33
CA LEU A 281 0.74 7.87 3.04
C LEU A 281 1.65 8.96 2.44
N ARG A 282 1.17 9.73 1.46
CA ARG A 282 1.93 10.82 0.84
C ARG A 282 2.26 11.91 1.85
N GLY A 283 1.33 12.27 2.72
CA GLY A 283 1.59 13.20 3.82
C GLY A 283 2.67 12.66 4.76
N LEU A 284 2.63 11.36 5.10
CA LEU A 284 3.64 10.71 5.96
C LEU A 284 5.02 10.74 5.30
N PHE A 285 5.07 10.42 4.01
CA PHE A 285 6.29 10.46 3.24
C PHE A 285 6.92 11.87 3.21
N VAL A 286 6.11 12.91 3.02
CA VAL A 286 6.58 14.31 3.05
C VAL A 286 7.15 14.67 4.42
N ASP A 287 6.47 14.32 5.51
CA ASP A 287 6.96 14.57 6.86
C ASP A 287 8.31 13.88 7.09
N ILE A 288 8.47 12.62 6.67
CA ILE A 288 9.71 11.87 6.84
C ILE A 288 10.84 12.47 6.00
N VAL A 289 10.60 12.73 4.71
CA VAL A 289 11.63 13.27 3.80
C VAL A 289 12.16 14.63 4.26
N THR A 290 11.28 15.46 4.83
CA THR A 290 11.61 16.84 5.21
C THR A 290 12.25 16.96 6.59
N ASN A 291 12.04 15.96 7.47
CA ASN A 291 12.58 15.97 8.84
C ASN A 291 13.74 14.99 9.04
N CYS A 292 13.86 13.94 8.23
CA CYS A 292 14.97 13.00 8.31
C CYS A 292 16.24 13.64 7.69
N PRO A 293 17.38 13.70 8.41
CA PRO A 293 18.60 14.35 7.94
C PRO A 293 19.01 13.91 6.53
N SER A 294 19.47 14.83 5.68
CA SER A 294 19.68 14.56 4.25
C SER A 294 20.71 13.47 3.93
N GLN A 295 21.64 13.21 4.86
CA GLN A 295 22.66 12.17 4.72
C GLN A 295 22.22 10.79 5.26
N SER A 296 21.15 10.74 6.06
CA SER A 296 20.64 9.50 6.63
C SER A 296 19.74 8.77 5.64
N TRP A 297 19.70 7.44 5.70
CA TRP A 297 18.76 6.65 4.91
C TRP A 297 17.44 6.44 5.69
N PHE A 298 16.38 6.10 4.97
CA PHE A 298 15.15 5.55 5.55
C PHE A 298 14.45 4.69 4.50
N ALA A 299 13.69 3.69 4.94
CA ALA A 299 12.82 2.90 4.06
C ALA A 299 11.36 3.04 4.49
N LEU A 300 10.47 3.36 3.55
CA LEU A 300 9.03 3.42 3.76
C LEU A 300 8.34 2.42 2.84
N SER A 301 7.64 1.45 3.44
CA SER A 301 6.88 0.42 2.72
C SER A 301 5.39 0.57 2.98
N ALA A 302 4.57 0.39 1.95
CA ALA A 302 3.12 0.39 2.03
C ALA A 302 2.55 -0.83 1.31
N THR A 303 1.75 -1.62 2.02
CA THR A 303 1.11 -2.85 1.51
C THR A 303 -0.40 -2.67 1.49
N THR A 304 -1.03 -2.93 0.33
CA THR A 304 -2.48 -2.79 0.16
C THR A 304 -3.24 -4.01 0.69
N PHE A 305 -4.56 -3.86 0.85
CA PHE A 305 -5.42 -5.02 1.09
C PHE A 305 -5.33 -6.01 -0.08
N SER A 306 -5.35 -7.30 0.25
CA SER A 306 -5.49 -8.31 -0.79
C SER A 306 -6.83 -8.19 -1.49
N ARG A 307 -6.80 -8.23 -2.82
CA ARG A 307 -7.98 -8.05 -3.69
C ARG A 307 -8.47 -9.33 -4.33
N ASN A 308 -7.66 -10.38 -4.29
CA ASN A 308 -7.98 -11.65 -4.90
C ASN A 308 -7.92 -12.77 -3.86
N ILE A 309 -8.54 -13.90 -4.20
CA ILE A 309 -8.61 -15.08 -3.33
C ILE A 309 -7.21 -15.67 -3.07
N LEU A 310 -6.25 -15.40 -3.97
CA LEU A 310 -4.87 -15.85 -3.88
C LEU A 310 -4.01 -15.03 -2.90
N GLY A 311 -4.59 -14.02 -2.23
CA GLY A 311 -3.84 -13.21 -1.27
C GLY A 311 -2.95 -12.15 -1.91
N GLY A 312 -3.02 -11.95 -3.22
CA GLY A 312 -2.25 -10.93 -3.95
C GLY A 312 -2.59 -9.54 -3.45
N CYS A 313 -1.56 -8.80 -3.04
CA CYS A 313 -1.61 -7.40 -2.67
C CYS A 313 -0.61 -6.61 -3.52
N SER A 314 -0.87 -5.32 -3.68
CA SER A 314 0.12 -4.42 -4.24
C SER A 314 0.98 -3.88 -3.10
N GLU A 315 2.27 -3.76 -3.35
CA GLU A 315 3.23 -3.21 -2.41
C GLU A 315 4.10 -2.17 -3.08
N LEU A 316 4.42 -1.14 -2.31
CA LEU A 316 5.42 -0.15 -2.64
C LEU A 316 6.45 -0.14 -1.52
N THR A 317 7.73 -0.20 -1.84
CA THR A 317 8.82 0.10 -0.90
C THR A 317 9.69 1.18 -1.50
N PHE A 318 9.94 2.24 -0.75
CA PHE A 318 10.84 3.33 -1.09
C PHE A 318 12.02 3.34 -0.13
N LEU A 319 13.23 3.49 -0.63
CA LEU A 319 14.47 3.65 0.14
C LEU A 319 15.17 4.92 -0.31
N ARG A 320 15.35 5.88 0.61
CA ARG A 320 16.33 6.97 0.41
C ARG A 320 17.71 6.42 0.69
N LEU A 321 18.63 6.54 -0.26
CA LEU A 321 20.01 6.05 -0.10
C LEU A 321 20.80 6.96 0.86
N PRO A 322 21.79 6.43 1.60
CA PRO A 322 22.64 7.23 2.48
C PRO A 322 23.59 8.14 1.66
N GLU A 323 24.12 9.19 2.30
CA GLU A 323 25.18 10.08 1.80
C GLU A 323 24.88 10.90 0.52
N SER A 324 23.79 10.60 -0.18
CA SER A 324 23.36 11.30 -1.39
C SER A 324 22.03 11.99 -1.17
N SER A 325 22.02 13.33 -1.29
CA SER A 325 20.81 14.12 -1.10
C SER A 325 19.86 13.92 -2.30
N GLY A 326 18.95 12.97 -2.19
CA GLY A 326 17.82 12.81 -3.10
C GLY A 326 17.84 11.56 -3.97
N GLU A 327 18.89 10.74 -3.95
CA GLU A 327 18.86 9.44 -4.63
C GLU A 327 17.98 8.43 -3.89
N PHE A 328 17.28 7.60 -4.66
CA PHE A 328 16.39 6.59 -4.11
C PHE A 328 16.35 5.31 -4.94
N LEU A 329 16.05 4.21 -4.25
CA LEU A 329 15.56 2.97 -4.83
C LEU A 329 14.08 2.80 -4.47
N MET A 330 13.31 2.23 -5.39
CA MET A 330 11.90 1.96 -5.18
C MET A 330 11.49 0.65 -5.82
N TRP A 331 10.74 -0.17 -5.09
CA TRP A 331 10.20 -1.44 -5.53
C TRP A 331 8.67 -1.34 -5.59
N GLU A 332 8.10 -1.72 -6.73
CA GLU A 332 6.65 -1.80 -6.94
C GLU A 332 6.27 -3.25 -7.26
N ILE A 333 5.50 -3.86 -6.37
CA ILE A 333 4.84 -5.14 -6.63
C ILE A 333 3.39 -4.82 -6.94
N LYS A 334 2.95 -5.15 -8.16
CA LYS A 334 1.56 -4.94 -8.56
C LYS A 334 0.84 -6.28 -8.57
N SER A 335 -0.22 -6.40 -7.77
CA SER A 335 -1.12 -7.54 -7.88
C SER A 335 -1.70 -7.59 -9.29
N LEU A 336 -1.71 -8.77 -9.89
CA LEU A 336 -2.44 -9.01 -11.11
C LEU A 336 -3.94 -9.03 -10.75
N ASP A 337 -4.69 -8.06 -11.28
CA ASP A 337 -6.15 -8.00 -11.17
C ASP A 337 -6.83 -8.88 -12.25
#